data_AF-A0A956APJ6-F1
#
_entry.id   AF-A0A956APJ6-F1
#
_cell.length_a   1.000
_cell.length_b   1.000
_cell.length_c   1.000
_cell.angle_alpha   90.00
_cell.angle_beta   90.00
_cell.angle_gamma   90.00
#
_symmetry.space_group_name_H-M   'P 1'
#
loop_
_entity.id
_entity.type
_entity.pdbx_description
1 polymer ?
#
loop_
_entity_poly.entity_id
_entity_poly.type
_entity_poly.pdbx_seq_one_letter_code
_entity_poly.pdbx_strand_id
1 'polypeptide(L)'
;GATALADRIELDGAPMARFMTERYGPTGASLVPAATEWTALLEDVSVCMVSSHGVHRATMHSKGLGSLAPLAQIARATPAVRFCVDEPRVSVRPDGVSELERSPHCMTTGDGATLLTLAGAIVTELPAETVLCHGEQSAGAAPVTLQRGFYELRLASSGGCRGSTGLSAGRLAVIDPAQDWAPVGLTRDADGETGEAVPAWQGVRRDDPATFAFRHHQDELRFRVASPEGIASSWNDPRSGRQTVLSDQAPLVGAETGDYGRAGESAWAVAVTNGGRCPVDEEGQVNASALVESAAELRVDQKVYAHLLLREAGRSRCVARASLRVWQSRVVAHAVGSERWHGRLGVLGDPRLGVFFSKPDPWAVGLVLPLVHFDMQFNYGFDLEFSVPFIASIAADGHASRIGPAFMVGLDWGVPSRAQNLFTLGFLVHPNWPHPDDQVYSFFFGLNLGGLYELIGGR
;
A
#
# COMPACT_ATOMS: atom_id res chain seq x y z
N GLY A 1 13.65 41.81 -15.96
CA GLY A 1 12.64 40.97 -16.63
C GLY A 1 11.40 40.81 -15.77
N ALA A 2 11.53 40.15 -14.62
CA ALA A 2 10.41 39.81 -13.73
C ALA A 2 9.60 40.98 -13.14
N THR A 3 10.21 42.14 -12.88
CA THR A 3 9.51 43.31 -12.32
C THR A 3 8.50 43.95 -13.29
N ALA A 4 8.69 43.79 -14.60
CA ALA A 4 7.74 44.29 -15.60
C ALA A 4 6.49 43.41 -15.75
N LEU A 5 6.50 42.20 -15.19
CA LEU A 5 5.38 41.26 -15.22
C LEU A 5 4.41 41.47 -14.05
N ALA A 6 4.99 41.76 -12.88
CA ALA A 6 4.32 42.04 -11.63
C ALA A 6 3.19 43.07 -11.77
N ASP A 7 3.48 44.16 -12.49
CA ASP A 7 2.56 45.28 -12.69
C ASP A 7 1.49 45.01 -13.75
N ARG A 8 1.54 43.84 -14.42
CA ARG A 8 0.73 43.54 -15.61
C ARG A 8 -0.33 42.48 -15.38
N ILE A 9 -0.47 41.86 -14.22
CA ILE A 9 -1.50 40.82 -14.00
C ILE A 9 -2.31 41.23 -12.77
N GLU A 10 -3.50 41.78 -12.98
CA GLU A 10 -4.46 42.07 -11.90
C GLU A 10 -5.83 41.67 -12.43
N LEU A 11 -6.10 40.36 -12.45
CA LEU A 11 -7.47 39.86 -12.41
C LEU A 11 -7.87 39.79 -10.94
N ASP A 12 -9.15 40.04 -10.66
CA ASP A 12 -9.68 39.85 -9.31
C ASP A 12 -9.37 38.41 -8.87
N GLY A 13 -8.84 38.25 -7.64
CA GLY A 13 -8.35 36.95 -7.17
C GLY A 13 -9.47 35.92 -7.04
N ALA A 14 -10.71 36.38 -6.85
CA ALA A 14 -11.87 35.53 -6.58
C ALA A 14 -12.31 34.64 -7.77
N PRO A 15 -12.48 35.14 -9.01
CA PRO A 15 -12.75 34.31 -10.19
C PRO A 15 -11.70 33.23 -10.46
N MET A 16 -10.41 33.57 -10.33
CA MET A 16 -9.31 32.64 -10.57
C MET A 16 -9.25 31.57 -9.47
N ALA A 17 -9.36 31.97 -8.20
CA ALA A 17 -9.40 31.02 -7.09
C ALA A 17 -10.58 30.04 -7.24
N ARG A 18 -11.75 30.51 -7.71
CA ARG A 18 -12.90 29.66 -8.00
C ARG A 18 -12.62 28.66 -9.12
N PHE A 19 -12.13 29.11 -10.27
CA PHE A 19 -11.77 28.25 -11.39
C PHE A 19 -10.75 27.16 -10.98
N MET A 20 -9.72 27.57 -10.24
CA MET A 20 -8.71 26.62 -9.76
C MET A 20 -9.26 25.67 -8.70
N THR A 21 -10.15 26.13 -7.82
CA THR A 21 -10.82 25.28 -6.81
C THR A 21 -11.77 24.26 -7.45
N GLU A 22 -12.52 24.66 -8.48
CA GLU A 22 -13.38 23.75 -9.24
C GLU A 22 -12.57 22.64 -9.93
N ARG A 23 -11.32 22.94 -10.33
CA ARG A 23 -10.46 21.99 -11.03
C ARG A 23 -9.62 21.11 -10.10
N TYR A 24 -9.06 21.68 -9.04
CA TYR A 24 -8.08 21.02 -8.15
C TYR A 24 -8.58 20.81 -6.71
N GLY A 25 -9.87 21.05 -6.46
CA GLY A 25 -10.44 20.99 -5.12
C GLY A 25 -9.90 22.09 -4.20
N PRO A 26 -9.93 21.89 -2.87
CA PRO A 26 -9.46 22.88 -1.89
C PRO A 26 -8.02 23.36 -2.10
N THR A 27 -7.14 22.50 -2.64
CA THR A 27 -5.75 22.85 -2.97
C THR A 27 -5.66 23.94 -4.04
N GLY A 28 -6.65 24.00 -4.95
CA GLY A 28 -6.72 24.93 -6.07
C GLY A 28 -6.70 26.40 -5.68
N ALA A 29 -7.21 26.75 -4.49
CA ALA A 29 -7.23 28.14 -4.02
C ALA A 29 -5.83 28.79 -3.92
N SER A 30 -4.78 27.97 -3.77
CA SER A 30 -3.39 28.42 -3.64
C SER A 30 -2.55 28.31 -4.92
N LEU A 31 -3.11 27.70 -5.97
CA LEU A 31 -2.41 27.44 -7.23
C LEU A 31 -2.58 28.58 -8.22
N VAL A 32 -1.66 28.68 -9.19
CA VAL A 32 -1.83 29.57 -10.34
C VAL A 32 -2.16 28.77 -11.61
N PRO A 33 -2.87 29.38 -12.57
CA PRO A 33 -3.16 28.71 -13.82
C PRO A 33 -1.87 28.46 -14.63
N ALA A 34 -1.82 27.32 -15.32
CA ALA A 34 -0.90 27.05 -16.40
C ALA A 34 -1.31 27.85 -17.67
N ALA A 35 -0.51 27.78 -18.72
CA ALA A 35 -0.67 28.59 -19.92
C ALA A 35 -2.02 28.39 -20.63
N THR A 36 -2.45 27.14 -20.79
CA THR A 36 -3.76 26.87 -21.42
C THR A 36 -4.92 27.09 -20.47
N GLU A 37 -4.71 26.96 -19.16
CA GLU A 37 -5.72 27.27 -18.15
C GLU A 37 -6.02 28.76 -18.13
N TRP A 38 -4.99 29.60 -18.28
CA TRP A 38 -5.15 31.02 -18.54
C TRP A 38 -5.99 31.28 -19.79
N THR A 39 -5.75 30.54 -20.88
CA THR A 39 -6.52 30.70 -22.13
C THR A 39 -8.00 30.33 -21.93
N ALA A 40 -8.28 29.21 -21.25
CA ALA A 40 -9.63 28.76 -20.96
C ALA A 40 -10.40 29.72 -20.04
N LEU A 41 -9.76 30.18 -18.95
CA LEU A 41 -10.35 31.17 -18.04
C LEU A 41 -10.73 32.45 -18.79
N LEU A 42 -9.91 32.87 -19.77
CA LEU A 42 -10.18 34.05 -20.58
C LEU A 42 -11.34 33.87 -21.55
N GLU A 43 -11.47 32.69 -22.15
CA GLU A 43 -12.63 32.35 -22.98
C GLU A 43 -13.93 32.42 -22.15
N ASP A 44 -13.96 31.80 -20.97
CA ASP A 44 -15.15 31.80 -20.09
C ASP A 44 -15.54 33.23 -19.64
N VAL A 45 -14.57 34.03 -19.21
CA VAL A 45 -14.83 35.42 -18.80
C VAL A 45 -15.32 36.26 -19.98
N SER A 46 -14.78 36.04 -21.18
CA SER A 46 -15.22 36.75 -22.39
C SER A 46 -16.67 36.44 -22.75
N VAL A 47 -17.13 35.20 -22.54
CA VAL A 47 -18.52 34.78 -22.81
C VAL A 47 -19.49 35.43 -21.80
N CYS A 48 -19.12 35.51 -20.51
CA CYS A 48 -19.95 36.16 -19.49
C CYS A 48 -20.11 37.68 -19.68
N MET A 49 -19.16 38.35 -20.34
CA MET A 49 -19.27 39.78 -20.65
C MET A 49 -20.15 40.10 -21.85
N VAL A 50 -20.48 39.11 -22.69
CA VAL A 50 -21.26 39.31 -23.92
C VAL A 50 -22.78 39.26 -23.66
N SER A 51 -23.24 38.80 -22.48
CA SER A 51 -24.67 38.67 -22.17
C SER A 51 -25.31 39.76 -21.29
N SER A 52 -24.60 40.80 -20.85
CA SER A 52 -25.21 41.92 -20.11
C SER A 52 -25.50 43.11 -21.02
N HIS A 53 -26.36 42.93 -22.03
CA HIS A 53 -27.05 44.05 -22.65
C HIS A 53 -28.28 44.40 -21.80
N GLY A 54 -28.09 45.31 -20.84
CA GLY A 54 -29.19 46.00 -20.17
C GLY A 54 -29.01 46.22 -18.68
N VAL A 55 -28.66 47.46 -18.32
CA VAL A 55 -29.01 48.11 -17.05
C VAL A 55 -28.38 47.52 -15.78
N HIS A 56 -27.11 47.87 -15.53
CA HIS A 56 -26.65 48.57 -14.32
C HIS A 56 -25.13 48.74 -14.40
N ARG A 57 -24.65 49.99 -14.32
CA ARG A 57 -23.23 50.32 -14.26
C ARG A 57 -22.66 49.85 -12.91
N ALA A 58 -22.16 48.63 -12.86
CA ALA A 58 -21.09 48.29 -11.94
C ALA A 58 -19.81 48.91 -12.51
N THR A 59 -19.24 49.90 -11.83
CA THR A 59 -17.88 50.37 -12.11
C THR A 59 -16.89 49.29 -11.66
N MET A 60 -16.83 48.17 -12.38
CA MET A 60 -15.61 47.37 -12.40
C MET A 60 -14.58 48.18 -13.19
N HIS A 61 -13.53 48.65 -12.53
CA HIS A 61 -12.33 49.10 -13.23
C HIS A 61 -11.72 47.88 -13.90
N SER A 62 -12.13 47.60 -15.13
CA SER A 62 -11.46 46.66 -16.01
C SER A 62 -10.09 47.26 -16.37
N LYS A 63 -9.06 46.94 -15.58
CA LYS A 63 -7.70 46.82 -16.12
C LYS A 63 -7.72 45.63 -17.10
N GLY A 64 -8.35 45.86 -18.25
CA GLY A 64 -8.73 44.84 -19.20
C GLY A 64 -7.52 44.24 -19.89
N LEU A 65 -7.67 42.98 -20.33
CA LEU A 65 -7.08 42.28 -21.50
C LEU A 65 -5.64 42.60 -21.96
N GLY A 66 -5.17 43.84 -21.97
CA GLY A 66 -3.79 44.25 -22.21
C GLY A 66 -2.79 43.77 -21.14
N SER A 67 -3.27 43.43 -19.95
CA SER A 67 -2.55 42.69 -18.89
C SER A 67 -2.23 41.23 -19.28
N LEU A 68 -2.98 40.67 -20.24
CA LEU A 68 -3.07 39.22 -20.49
C LEU A 68 -2.32 38.78 -21.76
N ALA A 69 -2.18 39.65 -22.76
CA ALA A 69 -1.31 39.41 -23.93
C ALA A 69 0.16 39.09 -23.54
N PRO A 70 0.75 39.72 -22.51
CA PRO A 70 2.06 39.32 -21.99
C PRO A 70 2.09 37.88 -21.48
N LEU A 71 1.06 37.40 -20.77
CA LEU A 71 1.00 36.03 -20.22
C LEU A 71 1.00 34.97 -21.32
N ALA A 72 0.17 35.14 -22.36
CA ALA A 72 0.18 34.25 -23.51
C ALA A 72 1.53 34.27 -24.27
N GLN A 73 2.21 35.43 -24.29
CA GLN A 73 3.53 35.57 -24.88
C GLN A 73 4.63 34.93 -24.02
N ILE A 74 4.54 35.03 -22.69
CA ILE A 74 5.47 34.40 -21.72
C ILE A 74 5.30 32.89 -21.72
N ALA A 75 4.07 32.40 -21.78
CA ALA A 75 3.81 30.97 -21.94
C ALA A 75 4.44 30.41 -23.22
N ARG A 76 4.40 31.14 -24.34
CA ARG A 76 5.04 30.74 -25.60
C ARG A 76 6.57 30.93 -25.60
N ALA A 77 7.08 31.86 -24.80
CA ALA A 77 8.49 32.21 -24.74
C ALA A 77 9.25 31.49 -23.62
N THR A 78 8.56 30.90 -22.64
CA THR A 78 9.21 30.15 -21.56
C THR A 78 9.65 28.80 -22.11
N PRO A 79 10.97 28.53 -22.21
CA PRO A 79 11.44 27.26 -22.73
C PRO A 79 11.05 26.12 -21.79
N ALA A 80 10.70 24.97 -22.36
CA ALA A 80 10.57 23.74 -21.61
C ALA A 80 11.96 23.36 -21.06
N VAL A 81 12.08 23.27 -19.73
CA VAL A 81 13.33 22.96 -19.03
C VAL A 81 13.19 21.58 -18.39
N ARG A 82 14.25 20.79 -18.42
CA ARG A 82 14.28 19.53 -17.68
C ARG A 82 14.43 19.83 -16.18
N PHE A 83 13.47 19.40 -15.39
CA PHE A 83 13.46 19.52 -13.94
C PHE A 83 13.55 18.13 -13.31
N CYS A 84 14.50 17.93 -12.40
CA CYS A 84 14.77 16.64 -11.78
C CYS A 84 14.72 16.73 -10.26
N VAL A 85 14.28 15.65 -9.63
CA VAL A 85 14.37 15.41 -8.19
C VAL A 85 15.19 14.16 -7.96
N ASP A 86 15.97 14.15 -6.89
CA ASP A 86 16.64 12.95 -6.42
C ASP A 86 15.68 12.17 -5.52
N GLU A 87 15.08 11.13 -6.08
CA GLU A 87 13.96 10.42 -5.49
C GLU A 87 14.43 9.17 -4.73
N PRO A 88 14.01 9.00 -3.47
CA PRO A 88 14.31 7.79 -2.72
C PRO A 88 13.37 6.66 -3.12
N ARG A 89 13.92 5.46 -3.31
CA ARG A 89 13.16 4.22 -3.18
C ARG A 89 13.15 3.82 -1.72
N VAL A 90 11.97 3.57 -1.16
CA VAL A 90 11.82 3.33 0.28
C VAL A 90 11.33 1.92 0.62
N SER A 91 11.72 1.43 1.80
CA SER A 91 11.15 0.25 2.43
C SER A 91 10.26 0.71 3.59
N VAL A 92 8.96 0.47 3.46
CA VAL A 92 7.98 0.69 4.52
C VAL A 92 8.01 -0.52 5.46
N ARG A 93 8.13 -0.26 6.76
CA ARG A 93 8.22 -1.26 7.83
C ARG A 93 7.33 -0.86 9.01
N PRO A 94 6.98 -1.81 9.90
CA PRO A 94 6.26 -1.50 11.13
C PRO A 94 6.97 -0.50 12.06
N ASP A 95 8.31 -0.41 12.01
CA ASP A 95 9.12 0.51 12.80
C ASP A 95 9.41 1.86 12.12
N GLY A 96 9.00 2.03 10.85
CA GLY A 96 9.15 3.27 10.11
C GLY A 96 9.52 3.07 8.64
N VAL A 97 9.96 4.15 8.02
CA VAL A 97 10.41 4.16 6.62
C VAL A 97 11.94 4.17 6.59
N SER A 98 12.52 3.28 5.78
CA SER A 98 13.96 3.25 5.53
C SER A 98 14.25 3.44 4.05
N GLU A 99 15.28 4.22 3.74
CA GLU A 99 15.74 4.42 2.36
C GLU A 99 16.50 3.19 1.87
N LEU A 100 16.28 2.80 0.61
CA LEU A 100 16.97 1.69 -0.04
C LEU A 100 18.02 2.19 -1.03
N GLU A 101 17.60 3.08 -1.92
CA GLU A 101 18.44 3.68 -2.96
C GLU A 101 17.85 5.04 -3.36
N ARG A 102 18.64 5.86 -4.06
CA ARG A 102 18.19 7.11 -4.65
C ARG A 102 18.50 7.12 -6.14
N SER A 103 17.61 7.73 -6.91
CA SER A 103 17.78 7.88 -8.34
C SER A 103 17.15 9.18 -8.85
N PRO A 104 17.74 9.83 -9.86
CA PRO A 104 17.18 11.03 -10.43
C PRO A 104 15.90 10.70 -11.21
N HIS A 105 14.80 11.38 -10.87
CA HIS A 105 13.54 11.33 -11.59
C HIS A 105 13.22 12.72 -12.15
N CYS A 106 12.91 12.80 -13.45
CA CYS A 106 12.81 14.08 -14.14
C CYS A 106 11.50 14.21 -14.91
N MET A 107 10.97 15.44 -14.95
CA MET A 107 9.97 15.86 -15.93
C MET A 107 10.56 16.96 -16.82
N THR A 108 9.90 17.17 -17.96
CA THR A 108 10.10 18.39 -18.75
C THR A 108 9.01 19.37 -18.35
N THR A 109 9.38 20.58 -17.89
CA THR A 109 8.44 21.63 -17.52
C THR A 109 7.61 22.05 -18.73
N GLY A 110 6.38 22.47 -18.48
CA GLY A 110 5.44 22.79 -19.52
C GLY A 110 4.00 22.78 -19.01
N ASP A 111 3.09 23.08 -19.93
CA ASP A 111 1.68 23.17 -19.64
C ASP A 111 1.12 21.80 -19.18
N GLY A 112 0.51 21.75 -18.00
CA GLY A 112 0.01 20.51 -17.39
C GLY A 112 1.09 19.52 -16.93
N ALA A 113 2.38 19.89 -16.97
CA ALA A 113 3.45 19.02 -16.52
C ALA A 113 3.31 18.72 -15.02
N THR A 114 3.22 17.44 -14.67
CA THR A 114 3.12 16.98 -13.27
C THR A 114 4.14 15.89 -13.05
N LEU A 115 5.03 16.04 -12.07
CA LEU A 115 5.95 14.99 -11.61
C LEU A 115 5.31 14.29 -10.41
N LEU A 116 5.21 12.96 -10.43
CA LEU A 116 4.77 12.20 -9.27
C LEU A 116 6.01 11.62 -8.57
N THR A 117 6.14 11.89 -7.28
CA THR A 117 7.32 11.49 -6.51
C THR A 117 6.98 11.17 -5.06
N LEU A 118 8.01 10.83 -4.27
CA LEU A 118 7.86 10.37 -2.89
C LEU A 118 8.33 11.41 -1.87
N ALA A 119 7.73 11.39 -0.69
CA ALA A 119 8.22 12.13 0.47
C ALA A 119 9.67 11.73 0.76
N GLY A 120 10.53 12.72 1.00
CA GLY A 120 11.99 12.56 1.11
C GLY A 120 12.76 12.74 -0.20
N ALA A 121 12.07 12.96 -1.34
CA ALA A 121 12.71 13.40 -2.57
C ALA A 121 13.38 14.77 -2.39
N ILE A 122 14.55 14.95 -3.02
CA ILE A 122 15.35 16.17 -2.87
C ILE A 122 15.37 16.94 -4.18
N VAL A 123 14.94 18.20 -4.13
CA VAL A 123 15.13 19.16 -5.22
C VAL A 123 16.49 19.80 -5.02
N THR A 124 17.47 19.46 -5.84
CA THR A 124 18.84 19.99 -5.72
C THR A 124 18.99 21.38 -6.34
N GLU A 125 18.29 21.63 -7.45
CA GLU A 125 18.35 22.89 -8.18
C GLU A 125 16.97 23.25 -8.72
N LEU A 126 16.63 24.55 -8.68
CA LEU A 126 15.43 25.09 -9.29
C LEU A 126 15.76 25.74 -10.63
N PRO A 127 14.90 25.59 -11.66
CA PRO A 127 15.06 26.33 -12.91
C PRO A 127 15.09 27.84 -12.65
N ALA A 128 15.84 28.56 -13.49
CA ALA A 128 15.97 30.01 -13.36
C ALA A 128 14.61 30.71 -13.36
N GLU A 129 14.46 31.75 -12.52
CA GLU A 129 13.24 32.55 -12.39
C GLU A 129 11.99 31.77 -11.92
N THR A 130 12.19 30.58 -11.33
CA THR A 130 11.12 29.80 -10.69
C THR A 130 11.20 29.84 -9.17
N VAL A 131 10.05 29.67 -8.53
CA VAL A 131 9.91 29.44 -7.10
C VAL A 131 9.12 28.16 -6.89
N LEU A 132 9.58 27.31 -5.97
CA LEU A 132 8.84 26.14 -5.54
C LEU A 132 7.91 26.50 -4.38
N CYS A 133 6.62 26.29 -4.58
CA CYS A 133 5.56 26.64 -3.64
C CYS A 133 4.88 25.39 -3.09
N HIS A 134 4.60 25.38 -1.79
CA HIS A 134 3.73 24.41 -1.12
C HIS A 134 2.56 25.19 -0.52
N GLY A 135 1.43 25.20 -1.24
CA GLY A 135 0.36 26.16 -0.99
C GLY A 135 0.87 27.60 -1.07
N GLU A 136 0.55 28.41 -0.06
CA GLU A 136 0.97 29.81 0.03
C GLU A 136 2.41 30.01 0.51
N GLN A 137 3.12 28.94 0.87
CA GLN A 137 4.47 29.01 1.42
C GLN A 137 5.52 28.66 0.37
N SER A 138 6.67 29.34 0.41
CA SER A 138 7.83 28.91 -0.36
C SER A 138 8.47 27.71 0.34
N ALA A 139 8.82 26.69 -0.44
CA ALA A 139 9.45 25.47 0.08
C ALA A 139 10.92 25.68 0.51
N GLY A 140 11.45 26.90 0.41
CA GLY A 140 12.83 27.25 0.74
C GLY A 140 13.74 27.31 -0.48
N ALA A 141 15.01 27.69 -0.27
CA ALA A 141 16.05 27.62 -1.28
C ALA A 141 16.57 26.19 -1.42
N ALA A 142 16.91 25.77 -2.64
CA ALA A 142 17.48 24.45 -2.88
C ALA A 142 18.84 24.29 -2.16
N PRO A 143 19.16 23.09 -1.62
CA PRO A 143 18.38 21.87 -1.72
C PRO A 143 17.16 21.82 -0.79
N VAL A 144 16.02 21.35 -1.30
CA VAL A 144 14.77 21.20 -0.53
C VAL A 144 14.37 19.73 -0.47
N THR A 145 14.09 19.24 0.74
CA THR A 145 13.48 17.90 0.93
C THR A 145 11.97 18.02 0.91
N LEU A 146 11.34 17.33 -0.05
CA LEU A 146 9.90 17.35 -0.25
C LEU A 146 9.19 16.52 0.82
N GLN A 147 8.20 17.13 1.48
CA GLN A 147 7.25 16.45 2.34
C GLN A 147 6.03 16.00 1.54
N ARG A 148 5.27 15.03 2.06
CA ARG A 148 3.94 14.64 1.52
C ARG A 148 3.11 15.89 1.22
N GLY A 149 2.54 15.98 0.02
CA GLY A 149 1.72 17.12 -0.38
C GLY A 149 1.80 17.43 -1.86
N PHE A 150 1.37 18.66 -2.20
CA PHE A 150 1.28 19.13 -3.57
C PHE A 150 2.05 20.43 -3.74
N TYR A 151 3.04 20.42 -4.62
CA TYR A 151 3.92 21.56 -4.87
C TYR A 151 3.70 22.11 -6.27
N GLU A 152 3.95 23.40 -6.41
CA GLU A 152 3.89 24.09 -7.69
C GLU A 152 5.23 24.75 -7.99
N LEU A 153 5.76 24.48 -9.18
CA LEU A 153 6.88 25.22 -9.74
C LEU A 153 6.32 26.44 -10.47
N ARG A 154 6.44 27.62 -9.85
CA ARG A 154 5.81 28.86 -10.33
C ARG A 154 6.83 29.76 -11.02
N LEU A 155 6.49 30.25 -12.20
CA LEU A 155 7.22 31.29 -12.93
C LEU A 155 6.66 32.67 -12.59
N ALA A 156 7.57 33.61 -12.32
CA ALA A 156 7.31 35.05 -12.23
C ALA A 156 6.05 35.43 -11.42
N SER A 157 6.16 35.46 -10.09
CA SER A 157 5.13 36.04 -9.22
C SER A 157 5.69 37.23 -8.44
N SER A 158 4.98 38.37 -8.51
CA SER A 158 5.26 39.56 -7.69
C SER A 158 4.99 39.33 -6.20
N GLY A 159 4.13 38.36 -5.88
CA GLY A 159 3.78 37.95 -4.51
C GLY A 159 4.39 36.60 -4.08
N GLY A 160 5.30 36.02 -4.88
CA GLY A 160 5.84 34.68 -4.63
C GLY A 160 4.74 33.63 -4.55
N CYS A 161 4.77 32.79 -3.51
CA CYS A 161 3.77 31.73 -3.33
C CYS A 161 2.41 32.22 -2.85
N ARG A 162 2.34 33.43 -2.25
CA ARG A 162 1.08 34.05 -1.82
C ARG A 162 0.36 34.80 -2.93
N GLY A 163 1.08 35.16 -3.99
CA GLY A 163 0.53 35.86 -5.13
C GLY A 163 -0.31 34.92 -5.98
N SER A 164 -1.54 35.30 -6.28
CA SER A 164 -2.39 34.59 -7.24
C SER A 164 -1.99 34.90 -8.70
N THR A 165 -1.11 35.87 -8.89
CA THR A 165 -0.60 36.34 -10.18
C THR A 165 0.71 35.61 -10.51
N GLY A 166 0.63 34.63 -11.41
CA GLY A 166 1.76 33.82 -11.83
C GLY A 166 1.41 32.82 -12.92
N LEU A 167 2.42 32.09 -13.39
CA LEU A 167 2.26 31.02 -14.37
C LEU A 167 2.82 29.72 -13.80
N SER A 168 2.06 28.64 -13.87
CA SER A 168 2.54 27.31 -13.48
C SER A 168 3.49 26.75 -14.54
N ALA A 169 4.73 26.44 -14.16
CA ALA A 169 5.71 25.75 -15.02
C ALA A 169 5.58 24.23 -14.95
N GLY A 170 4.97 23.74 -13.89
CA GLY A 170 4.78 22.33 -13.61
C GLY A 170 4.43 22.14 -12.14
N ARG A 171 3.96 20.95 -11.80
CA ARG A 171 3.51 20.60 -10.46
C ARG A 171 4.22 19.35 -9.99
N LEU A 172 4.41 19.21 -8.69
CA LEU A 172 4.94 17.99 -8.09
C LEU A 172 3.89 17.44 -7.13
N ALA A 173 3.50 16.19 -7.37
CA ALA A 173 2.67 15.42 -6.49
C ALA A 173 3.58 14.53 -5.63
N VAL A 174 3.55 14.71 -4.31
CA VAL A 174 4.44 14.00 -3.37
C VAL A 174 3.57 13.10 -2.50
N ILE A 175 3.67 11.80 -2.72
CA ILE A 175 2.99 10.80 -1.88
C ILE A 175 3.94 10.30 -0.78
N ASP A 176 3.40 9.94 0.37
CA ASP A 176 4.13 9.22 1.41
C ASP A 176 3.69 7.76 1.39
N PRO A 177 4.52 6.81 0.93
CA PRO A 177 4.15 5.39 0.91
C PRO A 177 3.77 4.82 2.29
N ALA A 178 4.16 5.45 3.40
CA ALA A 178 3.74 5.02 4.74
C ALA A 178 2.34 5.49 5.13
N GLN A 179 1.79 6.51 4.47
CA GLN A 179 0.47 7.09 4.77
C GLN A 179 -0.54 6.88 3.64
N ASP A 180 -0.09 7.03 2.40
CA ASP A 180 -0.93 7.04 1.20
C ASP A 180 -1.12 5.64 0.62
N TRP A 181 -0.14 4.74 0.75
CA TRP A 181 -0.25 3.35 0.29
C TRP A 181 -0.60 2.45 1.47
N ALA A 182 -1.68 1.67 1.40
CA ALA A 182 -2.10 0.78 2.48
C ALA A 182 -2.75 -0.52 1.96
N PRO A 183 -2.53 -1.67 2.60
CA PRO A 183 -3.26 -2.89 2.32
C PRO A 183 -4.74 -2.77 2.74
N VAL A 184 -5.63 -3.39 1.97
CA VAL A 184 -7.06 -3.56 2.25
C VAL A 184 -7.24 -4.87 3.01
N GLY A 185 -8.11 -4.90 4.02
CA GLY A 185 -8.41 -6.12 4.79
C GLY A 185 -7.61 -6.26 6.09
N LEU A 186 -6.38 -5.74 6.18
CA LEU A 186 -5.67 -5.67 7.46
C LEU A 186 -6.51 -4.86 8.47
N THR A 187 -6.97 -5.52 9.54
CA THR A 187 -7.69 -4.86 10.63
C THR A 187 -6.80 -3.76 11.22
N ARG A 188 -7.21 -2.50 11.02
CA ARG A 188 -6.69 -1.37 11.79
C ARG A 188 -7.03 -1.65 13.25
N ASP A 189 -6.03 -1.80 14.11
CA ASP A 189 -6.24 -1.66 15.55
C ASP A 189 -6.60 -0.19 15.79
N ALA A 190 -7.91 0.09 15.76
CA ALA A 190 -8.47 1.29 16.33
C ALA A 190 -8.97 0.90 17.72
N ASP A 191 -8.16 1.16 18.75
CA ASP A 191 -8.78 1.72 19.95
C ASP A 191 -9.50 2.98 19.46
N GLY A 192 -10.83 2.90 19.40
CA GLY A 192 -11.69 3.68 18.52
C GLY A 192 -11.63 5.20 18.70
N GLU A 193 -10.61 5.84 18.12
CA GLU A 193 -10.64 7.26 17.80
C GLU A 193 -10.50 7.44 16.29
N THR A 194 -11.65 7.68 15.65
CA THR A 194 -11.73 8.31 14.33
C THR A 194 -11.19 9.74 14.41
N GLY A 195 -9.87 9.90 14.36
CA GLY A 195 -9.24 11.15 14.01
C GLY A 195 -9.24 11.36 12.48
N GLU A 196 -9.28 12.60 12.03
CA GLU A 196 -9.24 13.01 10.60
C GLU A 196 -7.95 12.61 9.85
N ALA A 197 -6.97 11.99 10.52
CA ALA A 197 -5.74 11.54 9.91
C ALA A 197 -5.88 10.11 9.37
N VAL A 198 -5.57 9.89 8.08
CA VAL A 198 -5.41 8.55 7.52
C VAL A 198 -4.32 7.83 8.31
N PRO A 199 -4.62 6.74 9.05
CA PRO A 199 -3.60 6.07 9.86
C PRO A 199 -2.59 5.38 8.93
N ALA A 200 -1.31 5.48 9.29
CA ALA A 200 -0.19 4.82 8.63
C ALA A 200 -0.35 3.29 8.58
N TRP A 201 0.56 2.58 7.90
CA TRP A 201 0.64 1.11 7.97
C TRP A 201 0.64 0.65 9.43
N GLN A 202 -0.49 0.13 9.89
CA GLN A 202 -0.61 -0.50 11.21
C GLN A 202 -0.65 -2.00 10.98
N GLY A 203 0.55 -2.59 10.97
CA GLY A 203 0.67 -4.02 11.16
C GLY A 203 0.42 -4.38 12.61
N VAL A 204 -0.01 -5.61 12.85
CA VAL A 204 0.15 -6.20 14.16
C VAL A 204 1.66 -6.29 14.43
N ARG A 205 2.19 -5.41 15.27
CA ARG A 205 3.63 -5.33 15.58
C ARG A 205 4.03 -6.57 16.37
N ARG A 206 4.53 -7.62 15.70
CA ARG A 206 4.86 -8.89 16.37
C ARG A 206 6.13 -9.52 15.78
N ASP A 207 7.04 -9.83 16.69
CA ASP A 207 8.34 -10.53 16.60
C ASP A 207 9.39 -10.08 15.53
N ASP A 208 9.00 -9.65 14.33
CA ASP A 208 9.89 -9.01 13.35
C ASP A 208 9.51 -7.53 13.17
N PRO A 209 10.30 -6.57 13.69
CA PRO A 209 10.00 -5.14 13.56
C PRO A 209 10.00 -4.64 12.11
N ALA A 210 10.49 -5.45 11.16
CA ALA A 210 10.61 -5.11 9.76
C ALA A 210 9.53 -5.74 8.84
N THR A 211 8.60 -6.55 9.36
CA THR A 211 7.64 -7.30 8.51
C THR A 211 6.19 -7.19 9.02
N PHE A 212 5.25 -6.89 8.12
CA PHE A 212 3.82 -6.83 8.40
C PHE A 212 3.17 -8.23 8.41
N ALA A 213 2.20 -8.51 9.28
CA ALA A 213 1.44 -9.77 9.25
C ALA A 213 0.25 -9.69 8.29
N PHE A 214 0.01 -10.75 7.50
CA PHE A 214 -1.10 -10.86 6.52
C PHE A 214 -1.96 -12.11 6.79
N ARG A 215 -3.30 -12.00 6.92
CA ARG A 215 -4.18 -13.14 7.22
C ARG A 215 -4.83 -13.73 5.97
N HIS A 216 -4.39 -14.92 5.57
CA HIS A 216 -4.78 -15.55 4.31
C HIS A 216 -6.30 -15.81 4.12
N HIS A 217 -7.05 -16.13 5.18
CA HIS A 217 -8.47 -16.54 5.05
C HIS A 217 -9.48 -15.38 5.20
N GLN A 218 -9.07 -14.23 5.73
CA GLN A 218 -9.96 -13.09 5.96
C GLN A 218 -9.72 -11.95 4.96
N ASP A 219 -8.50 -11.86 4.43
CA ASP A 219 -8.05 -10.70 3.66
C ASP A 219 -7.76 -11.10 2.22
N GLU A 220 -8.48 -10.52 1.26
CA GLU A 220 -7.95 -10.45 -0.10
C GLU A 220 -6.73 -9.53 -0.05
N LEU A 221 -5.56 -10.03 -0.46
CA LEU A 221 -4.36 -9.21 -0.57
C LEU A 221 -4.60 -8.15 -1.65
N ARG A 222 -5.12 -7.01 -1.25
CA ARG A 222 -5.44 -5.85 -2.08
C ARG A 222 -4.79 -4.64 -1.44
N PHE A 223 -4.46 -3.63 -2.22
CA PHE A 223 -3.84 -2.40 -1.72
C PHE A 223 -4.63 -1.20 -2.19
N ARG A 224 -4.60 -0.08 -1.48
CA ARG A 224 -5.17 1.22 -1.83
C ARG A 224 -4.06 2.25 -1.84
N VAL A 225 -4.11 3.19 -2.78
CA VAL A 225 -3.27 4.39 -2.76
C VAL A 225 -4.19 5.60 -2.68
N ALA A 226 -4.26 6.21 -1.51
CA ALA A 226 -4.95 7.47 -1.33
C ALA A 226 -4.18 8.57 -2.04
N SER A 227 -4.81 9.22 -3.01
CA SER A 227 -4.26 10.41 -3.67
C SER A 227 -5.14 11.61 -3.33
N PRO A 228 -4.59 12.69 -2.73
CA PRO A 228 -5.29 13.96 -2.60
C PRO A 228 -5.93 14.43 -3.92
N GLU A 229 -7.08 15.09 -3.83
CA GLU A 229 -7.86 15.56 -4.98
C GLU A 229 -7.03 16.38 -5.97
N GLY A 230 -6.22 17.34 -5.49
CA GLY A 230 -5.34 18.14 -6.34
C GLY A 230 -4.30 17.33 -7.13
N ILE A 231 -3.81 16.23 -6.55
CA ILE A 231 -2.89 15.29 -7.22
C ILE A 231 -3.63 14.54 -8.34
N ALA A 232 -4.81 13.99 -8.03
CA ALA A 232 -5.62 13.26 -9.00
C ALA A 232 -6.04 14.17 -10.17
N SER A 233 -6.51 15.38 -9.89
CA SER A 233 -6.90 16.35 -10.91
C SER A 233 -5.75 16.79 -11.81
N SER A 234 -4.57 17.05 -11.23
CA SER A 234 -3.38 17.44 -12.01
C SER A 234 -2.88 16.32 -12.91
N TRP A 235 -3.00 15.07 -12.45
CA TRP A 235 -2.58 13.91 -13.23
C TRP A 235 -3.56 13.57 -14.35
N ASN A 236 -4.86 13.61 -14.05
CA ASN A 236 -5.93 13.27 -14.97
C ASN A 236 -6.29 14.42 -15.92
N ASP A 237 -5.48 15.48 -16.00
CA ASP A 237 -5.67 16.56 -16.97
C ASP A 237 -5.67 15.95 -18.39
N PRO A 238 -6.75 16.12 -19.18
CA PRO A 238 -6.84 15.56 -20.54
C PRO A 238 -5.68 15.96 -21.46
N ARG A 239 -4.99 17.08 -21.15
CA ARG A 239 -3.86 17.61 -21.92
C ARG A 239 -2.53 16.92 -21.58
N SER A 240 -2.46 16.22 -20.45
CA SER A 240 -1.26 15.47 -20.07
C SER A 240 -0.91 14.34 -21.04
N GLY A 241 -1.85 13.95 -21.92
CA GLY A 241 -1.68 12.85 -22.87
C GLY A 241 -1.50 11.48 -22.21
N ARG A 242 -1.74 11.40 -20.89
CA ARG A 242 -1.57 10.17 -20.11
C ARG A 242 -2.73 9.24 -20.37
N GLN A 243 -2.40 7.95 -20.52
CA GLN A 243 -3.38 6.87 -20.69
C GLN A 243 -3.74 6.19 -19.36
N THR A 244 -3.16 6.65 -18.26
CA THR A 244 -3.34 6.09 -16.91
C THR A 244 -4.05 7.07 -16.00
N VAL A 245 -5.01 6.60 -15.21
CA VAL A 245 -5.73 7.39 -14.21
C VAL A 245 -5.08 7.28 -12.83
N LEU A 246 -5.10 8.35 -12.06
CA LEU A 246 -4.95 8.25 -10.60
C LEU A 246 -6.33 7.98 -10.02
N SER A 247 -6.56 6.77 -9.53
CA SER A 247 -7.81 6.36 -8.90
C SER A 247 -7.58 5.97 -7.44
N ASP A 248 -8.59 6.23 -6.62
CA ASP A 248 -8.77 5.73 -5.25
C ASP A 248 -9.13 4.23 -5.19
N GLN A 249 -9.43 3.63 -6.35
CA GLN A 249 -9.62 2.19 -6.50
C GLN A 249 -8.32 1.49 -6.09
N ALA A 250 -8.49 0.35 -5.42
CA ALA A 250 -7.37 -0.45 -4.96
C ALA A 250 -6.43 -0.83 -6.12
N PRO A 251 -5.12 -0.47 -6.14
CA PRO A 251 -4.17 -1.10 -7.04
C PRO A 251 -4.28 -2.62 -6.94
N LEU A 252 -4.38 -3.22 -8.12
CA LEU A 252 -4.49 -4.65 -8.30
C LEU A 252 -3.16 -5.31 -7.94
N VAL A 253 -3.26 -6.53 -7.43
CA VAL A 253 -2.11 -7.39 -7.15
C VAL A 253 -1.82 -8.24 -8.38
N GLY A 254 -0.59 -8.17 -8.88
CA GLY A 254 -0.14 -9.00 -10.01
C GLY A 254 -0.39 -8.35 -11.38
N ALA A 255 -0.52 -9.20 -12.41
CA ALA A 255 -0.70 -8.79 -13.81
C ALA A 255 -2.18 -8.66 -14.22
N GLU A 256 -3.12 -8.82 -13.28
CA GLU A 256 -4.54 -8.64 -13.59
C GLU A 256 -4.84 -7.17 -13.89
N THR A 257 -5.20 -6.90 -15.15
CA THR A 257 -5.86 -5.67 -15.57
C THR A 257 -7.33 -5.80 -15.18
N GLY A 258 -7.75 -5.07 -14.16
CA GLY A 258 -9.15 -5.06 -13.74
C GLY A 258 -10.02 -4.38 -14.79
N ASP A 259 -11.28 -4.79 -14.86
CA ASP A 259 -12.27 -4.18 -15.75
C ASP A 259 -12.72 -2.85 -15.13
N TYR A 260 -11.96 -1.77 -15.39
CA TYR A 260 -12.20 -0.42 -14.86
C TYR A 260 -13.44 0.27 -15.46
N GLY A 261 -14.31 -0.49 -16.15
CA GLY A 261 -15.45 0.04 -16.90
C GLY A 261 -14.97 0.99 -18.01
N ARG A 262 -15.19 2.30 -17.84
CA ARG A 262 -14.73 3.35 -18.78
C ARG A 262 -13.46 4.08 -18.32
N ALA A 263 -12.92 3.78 -17.13
CA ALA A 263 -11.70 4.41 -16.63
C ALA A 263 -10.45 3.72 -17.20
N GLY A 264 -9.38 4.48 -17.44
CA GLY A 264 -8.09 3.93 -17.90
C GLY A 264 -7.38 3.09 -16.84
N GLU A 265 -6.25 2.48 -17.19
CA GLU A 265 -5.43 1.74 -16.21
C GLU A 265 -4.91 2.65 -15.10
N SER A 266 -4.77 2.14 -13.88
CA SER A 266 -4.20 2.90 -12.76
C SER A 266 -2.71 3.22 -13.00
N ALA A 267 -2.29 4.46 -12.69
CA ALA A 267 -0.87 4.84 -12.64
C ALA A 267 -0.11 4.10 -11.53
N TRP A 268 -0.81 3.66 -10.48
CA TRP A 268 -0.26 2.84 -9.41
C TRP A 268 -0.61 1.37 -9.59
N ALA A 269 0.35 0.49 -9.39
CA ALA A 269 0.13 -0.95 -9.30
C ALA A 269 0.91 -1.55 -8.13
N VAL A 270 0.48 -2.72 -7.63
CA VAL A 270 1.26 -3.44 -6.61
C VAL A 270 1.66 -4.81 -7.14
N ALA A 271 2.97 -5.04 -7.19
CA ALA A 271 3.52 -6.34 -7.52
C ALA A 271 3.88 -7.08 -6.23
N VAL A 272 3.36 -8.29 -6.04
CA VAL A 272 3.72 -9.15 -4.91
C VAL A 272 4.70 -10.20 -5.39
N THR A 273 5.78 -10.42 -4.65
CA THR A 273 6.88 -11.31 -5.06
C THR A 273 7.45 -12.07 -3.87
N ASN A 274 8.16 -13.16 -4.13
CA ASN A 274 8.88 -13.93 -3.11
C ASN A 274 10.25 -13.32 -2.76
N GLY A 275 10.75 -12.38 -3.56
CA GLY A 275 12.07 -11.77 -3.43
C GLY A 275 12.00 -10.27 -3.12
N GLY A 276 12.94 -9.77 -2.34
CA GLY A 276 12.98 -8.35 -2.01
C GLY A 276 13.41 -7.43 -3.17
N ARG A 277 13.87 -7.98 -4.31
CA ARG A 277 14.29 -7.17 -5.46
C ARG A 277 13.09 -6.65 -6.23
N CYS A 278 13.22 -5.44 -6.78
CA CYS A 278 12.21 -4.85 -7.65
C CYS A 278 11.96 -5.80 -8.84
N PRO A 279 10.69 -6.16 -9.14
CA PRO A 279 10.35 -7.06 -10.25
C PRO A 279 10.32 -6.34 -11.62
N VAL A 280 10.92 -5.16 -11.73
CA VAL A 280 10.96 -4.37 -12.96
C VAL A 280 12.36 -4.41 -13.55
N ASP A 281 12.48 -4.65 -14.85
CA ASP A 281 13.75 -4.64 -15.58
C ASP A 281 14.21 -3.21 -15.94
N GLU A 282 15.35 -3.11 -16.64
CA GLU A 282 15.94 -1.81 -17.03
C GLU A 282 15.07 -1.08 -18.07
N GLU A 283 14.29 -1.81 -18.85
CA GLU A 283 13.34 -1.30 -19.83
C GLU A 283 12.03 -0.79 -19.22
N GLY A 284 11.80 -1.05 -17.94
CA GLY A 284 10.58 -0.66 -17.21
C GLY A 284 9.42 -1.65 -17.39
N GLN A 285 9.70 -2.89 -17.79
CA GLN A 285 8.71 -3.96 -17.88
C GLN A 285 8.68 -4.81 -16.60
N VAL A 286 7.48 -5.23 -16.20
CA VAL A 286 7.30 -6.07 -15.02
C VAL A 286 7.58 -7.53 -15.41
N ASN A 287 8.50 -8.17 -14.70
CA ASN A 287 8.77 -9.59 -14.86
C ASN A 287 7.64 -10.44 -14.25
N ALA A 288 6.70 -10.87 -15.09
CA ALA A 288 5.56 -11.68 -14.68
C ALA A 288 5.94 -12.96 -13.93
N SER A 289 7.06 -13.60 -14.29
CA SER A 289 7.51 -14.85 -13.64
C SER A 289 7.96 -14.68 -12.18
N ALA A 290 8.24 -13.45 -11.75
CA ALA A 290 8.60 -13.14 -10.38
C ALA A 290 7.39 -12.86 -9.48
N LEU A 291 6.20 -12.68 -10.09
CA LEU A 291 4.98 -12.31 -9.40
C LEU A 291 4.34 -13.51 -8.71
N VAL A 292 3.76 -13.26 -7.55
CA VAL A 292 2.78 -14.16 -6.92
C VAL A 292 1.44 -13.86 -7.59
N GLU A 293 0.92 -14.82 -8.36
CA GLU A 293 -0.30 -14.62 -9.16
C GLU A 293 -1.56 -14.59 -8.30
N SER A 294 -1.56 -15.31 -7.17
CA SER A 294 -2.73 -15.38 -6.29
C SER A 294 -2.32 -15.48 -4.83
N ALA A 295 -3.11 -14.84 -3.96
CA ALA A 295 -2.99 -15.00 -2.52
C ALA A 295 -3.11 -16.48 -2.10
N ALA A 296 -3.83 -17.32 -2.86
CA ALA A 296 -3.97 -18.76 -2.61
C ALA A 296 -2.65 -19.54 -2.69
N GLU A 297 -1.61 -19.00 -3.32
CA GLU A 297 -0.29 -19.63 -3.40
C GLU A 297 0.61 -19.32 -2.19
N LEU A 298 0.15 -18.44 -1.31
CA LEU A 298 0.89 -17.98 -0.15
C LEU A 298 0.81 -19.00 0.99
N ARG A 299 1.97 -19.49 1.43
CA ARG A 299 2.10 -20.43 2.54
C ARG A 299 2.16 -19.70 3.85
N VAL A 300 1.70 -20.36 4.91
CA VAL A 300 1.85 -19.88 6.29
C VAL A 300 3.33 -19.61 6.59
N ASP A 301 3.60 -18.54 7.32
CA ASP A 301 4.93 -18.06 7.69
C ASP A 301 5.83 -17.64 6.50
N GLN A 302 5.33 -17.69 5.26
CA GLN A 302 6.06 -17.22 4.09
C GLN A 302 6.23 -15.69 4.13
N LYS A 303 7.47 -15.25 3.93
CA LYS A 303 7.78 -13.83 3.71
C LYS A 303 7.62 -13.49 2.24
N VAL A 304 6.80 -12.50 1.95
CA VAL A 304 6.59 -11.93 0.63
C VAL A 304 6.83 -10.43 0.64
N TYR A 305 7.00 -9.85 -0.54
CA TYR A 305 7.30 -8.43 -0.71
C TYR A 305 6.28 -7.83 -1.65
N ALA A 306 5.55 -6.82 -1.15
CA ALA A 306 4.72 -5.96 -1.97
C ALA A 306 5.57 -4.79 -2.46
N HIS A 307 5.57 -4.54 -3.76
CA HIS A 307 6.29 -3.45 -4.41
C HIS A 307 5.26 -2.49 -5.00
N LEU A 308 5.30 -1.23 -4.57
CA LEU A 308 4.52 -0.15 -5.18
C LEU A 308 5.19 0.29 -6.46
N LEU A 309 4.47 0.15 -7.57
CA LEU A 309 4.91 0.47 -8.91
C LEU A 309 4.21 1.73 -9.40
N LEU A 310 4.97 2.66 -9.98
CA LEU A 310 4.46 3.79 -10.74
C LEU A 310 4.61 3.53 -12.24
N ARG A 311 3.51 3.63 -12.98
CA ARG A 311 3.43 3.51 -14.44
C ARG A 311 3.39 4.90 -15.09
N GLU A 312 4.40 5.19 -15.90
CA GLU A 312 4.56 6.46 -16.62
C GLU A 312 4.98 6.19 -18.06
N ALA A 313 4.22 6.71 -19.02
CA ALA A 313 4.52 6.59 -20.46
C ALA A 313 4.84 5.15 -20.93
N GLY A 314 4.11 4.15 -20.40
CA GLY A 314 4.28 2.74 -20.75
C GLY A 314 5.45 2.04 -20.06
N ARG A 315 6.13 2.69 -19.10
CA ARG A 315 7.20 2.11 -18.27
C ARG A 315 6.79 2.09 -16.81
N SER A 316 7.15 1.04 -16.10
CA SER A 316 6.96 0.89 -14.66
C SER A 316 8.26 1.21 -13.92
N ARG A 317 8.14 1.65 -12.67
CA ARG A 317 9.28 1.82 -11.74
C ARG A 317 8.87 1.47 -10.31
N CYS A 318 9.73 0.81 -9.56
CA CYS A 318 9.48 0.54 -8.13
C CYS A 318 9.80 1.77 -7.30
N VAL A 319 8.81 2.30 -6.58
CA VAL A 319 9.00 3.48 -5.72
C VAL A 319 9.06 3.11 -4.23
N ALA A 320 8.32 2.07 -3.82
CA ALA A 320 8.32 1.63 -2.44
C ALA A 320 8.18 0.10 -2.35
N ARG A 321 8.59 -0.46 -1.22
CA ARG A 321 8.43 -1.88 -0.90
C ARG A 321 7.99 -2.06 0.55
N ALA A 322 7.14 -3.05 0.80
CA ALA A 322 6.80 -3.52 2.13
C ALA A 322 7.04 -5.04 2.21
N SER A 323 7.59 -5.51 3.32
CA SER A 323 7.67 -6.95 3.63
C SER A 323 6.42 -7.38 4.38
N LEU A 324 5.82 -8.48 3.94
CA LEU A 324 4.67 -9.12 4.54
C LEU A 324 5.03 -10.55 4.92
N ARG A 325 4.49 -11.06 6.03
CA ARG A 325 4.57 -12.45 6.43
C ARG A 325 3.16 -13.00 6.54
N VAL A 326 2.92 -14.10 5.84
CA VAL A 326 1.62 -14.76 5.78
C VAL A 326 1.35 -15.45 7.11
N TRP A 327 0.15 -15.28 7.65
CA TRP A 327 -0.23 -15.70 8.98
C TRP A 327 -1.51 -16.55 8.97
N GLN A 328 -1.58 -17.54 9.86
CA GLN A 328 -2.80 -18.34 10.06
C GLN A 328 -3.86 -17.55 10.85
N SER A 329 -5.09 -17.52 10.34
CA SER A 329 -6.24 -16.84 10.95
C SER A 329 -6.65 -17.37 12.33
N ARG A 330 -6.08 -18.51 12.75
CA ARG A 330 -6.47 -19.27 13.93
C ARG A 330 -5.64 -18.95 15.18
N VAL A 331 -4.59 -18.15 15.06
CA VAL A 331 -3.78 -17.67 16.20
C VAL A 331 -4.39 -16.40 16.78
N VAL A 332 -4.76 -16.45 18.07
CA VAL A 332 -5.49 -15.40 18.79
C VAL A 332 -4.54 -14.48 19.58
N ALA A 333 -3.41 -14.98 20.10
CA ALA A 333 -2.45 -14.19 20.87
C ALA A 333 -1.02 -14.75 20.78
N HIS A 334 -0.01 -13.94 21.12
CA HIS A 334 1.34 -14.44 21.43
C HIS A 334 1.49 -14.42 22.95
N ALA A 335 1.88 -15.55 23.52
CA ALA A 335 2.02 -15.64 24.97
C ALA A 335 3.42 -15.25 25.44
N VAL A 336 4.47 -15.61 24.68
CA VAL A 336 5.88 -15.36 25.04
C VAL A 336 6.79 -15.45 23.80
N GLY A 337 7.89 -14.69 23.72
CA GLY A 337 8.83 -14.74 22.57
C GLY A 337 10.27 -14.35 22.92
N SER A 338 11.24 -14.94 22.21
CA SER A 338 12.68 -14.60 22.20
C SER A 338 13.26 -14.83 20.79
N GLU A 339 14.49 -14.38 20.51
CA GLU A 339 15.16 -14.63 19.21
C GLU A 339 15.24 -16.11 18.79
N ARG A 340 15.06 -17.04 19.73
CA ARG A 340 15.20 -18.48 19.50
C ARG A 340 13.89 -19.27 19.48
N TRP A 341 12.81 -18.70 20.00
CA TRP A 341 11.52 -19.39 20.08
C TRP A 341 10.36 -18.40 20.22
N HIS A 342 9.22 -18.74 19.62
CA HIS A 342 8.01 -17.91 19.62
C HIS A 342 6.83 -18.76 20.05
N GLY A 343 6.11 -18.31 21.08
CA GLY A 343 4.94 -18.97 21.65
C GLY A 343 3.64 -18.33 21.16
N ARG A 344 2.80 -19.10 20.46
CA ARG A 344 1.55 -18.67 19.84
C ARG A 344 0.38 -19.38 20.49
N LEU A 345 -0.73 -18.69 20.74
CA LEU A 345 -1.99 -19.26 21.25
C LEU A 345 -3.03 -19.18 20.15
N GLY A 346 -3.68 -20.29 19.80
CA GLY A 346 -4.70 -20.36 18.78
C GLY A 346 -5.93 -21.21 19.14
N VAL A 347 -6.95 -21.13 18.31
CA VAL A 347 -8.21 -21.88 18.41
C VAL A 347 -8.44 -22.69 17.14
N LEU A 348 -8.98 -23.90 17.27
CA LEU A 348 -9.23 -24.84 16.17
C LEU A 348 -7.95 -25.17 15.37
N GLY A 349 -7.01 -25.91 15.96
CA GLY A 349 -5.80 -26.36 15.27
C GLY A 349 -6.09 -27.37 14.16
N ASP A 350 -5.04 -27.83 13.48
CA ASP A 350 -5.19 -28.75 12.37
C ASP A 350 -5.61 -30.16 12.83
N PRO A 351 -6.56 -30.81 12.14
CA PRO A 351 -6.94 -32.18 12.47
C PRO A 351 -5.80 -33.14 12.12
N ARG A 352 -5.54 -34.09 13.02
CA ARG A 352 -4.52 -35.12 12.86
C ARG A 352 -5.16 -36.50 12.80
N LEU A 353 -4.71 -37.32 11.86
CA LEU A 353 -4.98 -38.76 11.85
C LEU A 353 -3.84 -39.45 12.60
N GLY A 354 -4.17 -40.14 13.69
CA GLY A 354 -3.17 -40.72 14.58
C GLY A 354 -3.34 -42.21 14.83
N VAL A 355 -2.22 -42.86 15.12
CA VAL A 355 -2.16 -44.18 15.75
C VAL A 355 -1.82 -43.98 17.22
N PHE A 356 -2.71 -44.43 18.11
CA PHE A 356 -2.63 -44.29 19.56
C PHE A 356 -2.14 -45.58 20.19
N PHE A 357 -1.27 -45.47 21.19
CA PHE A 357 -0.66 -46.57 21.93
C PHE A 357 -0.92 -46.39 23.42
N SER A 358 -1.79 -47.22 24.00
CA SER A 358 -1.97 -47.34 25.46
C SER A 358 -2.72 -48.61 25.85
N LYS A 359 -2.58 -49.09 27.08
CA LYS A 359 -3.31 -50.31 27.49
C LYS A 359 -4.82 -50.03 27.61
N PRO A 360 -5.69 -51.05 27.41
CA PRO A 360 -5.35 -52.46 27.11
C PRO A 360 -5.01 -52.73 25.63
N ASP A 361 -5.47 -51.88 24.72
CA ASP A 361 -5.34 -52.09 23.27
C ASP A 361 -3.94 -51.71 22.74
N PRO A 362 -3.18 -52.63 22.12
CA PRO A 362 -1.81 -52.33 21.70
C PRO A 362 -1.71 -51.18 20.69
N TRP A 363 -2.76 -50.95 19.89
CA TRP A 363 -2.88 -49.79 19.02
C TRP A 363 -4.36 -49.49 18.71
N ALA A 364 -4.67 -48.21 18.50
CA ALA A 364 -5.94 -47.71 17.99
C ALA A 364 -5.70 -46.65 16.91
N VAL A 365 -6.63 -46.47 15.98
CA VAL A 365 -6.52 -45.44 14.93
C VAL A 365 -7.66 -44.45 15.08
N GLY A 366 -7.38 -43.17 14.94
CA GLY A 366 -8.39 -42.14 15.18
C GLY A 366 -7.98 -40.74 14.78
N LEU A 367 -8.86 -39.81 15.08
CA LEU A 367 -8.70 -38.39 14.80
C LEU A 367 -8.46 -37.61 16.09
N VAL A 368 -7.63 -36.58 15.96
CA VAL A 368 -7.34 -35.60 17.00
C VAL A 368 -7.63 -34.22 16.42
N LEU A 369 -8.52 -33.46 17.06
CA LEU A 369 -8.87 -32.11 16.65
C LEU A 369 -8.54 -31.12 17.78
N PRO A 370 -7.43 -30.38 17.70
CA PRO A 370 -7.08 -29.36 18.70
C PRO A 370 -8.14 -28.25 18.74
N LEU A 371 -8.80 -28.02 19.87
CA LEU A 371 -9.80 -26.95 20.01
C LEU A 371 -9.15 -25.63 20.43
N VAL A 372 -8.17 -25.71 21.33
CA VAL A 372 -7.31 -24.60 21.75
C VAL A 372 -5.89 -25.16 21.76
N HIS A 373 -4.94 -24.42 21.21
CA HIS A 373 -3.53 -24.84 21.14
C HIS A 373 -2.60 -23.69 21.49
N PHE A 374 -1.45 -24.04 22.04
CA PHE A 374 -0.31 -23.18 22.25
C PHE A 374 0.91 -23.84 21.62
N ASP A 375 1.46 -23.27 20.55
CA ASP A 375 2.65 -23.80 19.87
C ASP A 375 3.89 -22.95 20.19
N MET A 376 5.03 -23.63 20.34
CA MET A 376 6.34 -23.01 20.45
C MET A 376 7.19 -23.46 19.27
N GLN A 377 7.48 -22.52 18.38
CA GLN A 377 8.29 -22.80 17.20
C GLN A 377 9.77 -22.68 17.49
N PHE A 378 10.56 -23.64 17.04
CA PHE A 378 12.02 -23.63 17.17
C PHE A 378 12.71 -23.51 15.81
N ASN A 379 13.82 -22.77 15.76
CA ASN A 379 14.59 -22.49 14.53
C ASN A 379 15.18 -23.74 13.83
N TYR A 380 15.03 -24.94 14.40
CA TYR A 380 15.56 -26.20 13.89
C TYR A 380 14.50 -27.06 13.16
N GLY A 381 13.32 -26.52 12.87
CA GLY A 381 12.27 -27.20 12.10
C GLY A 381 11.40 -28.15 12.93
N PHE A 382 11.32 -27.92 14.24
CA PHE A 382 10.46 -28.62 15.18
C PHE A 382 9.59 -27.60 15.90
N ASP A 383 8.34 -27.95 16.17
CA ASP A 383 7.40 -27.16 16.94
C ASP A 383 6.91 -27.98 18.15
N LEU A 384 6.77 -27.36 19.32
CA LEU A 384 6.17 -27.99 20.50
C LEU A 384 4.78 -27.42 20.74
N GLU A 385 3.75 -28.23 20.59
CA GLU A 385 2.36 -27.88 20.84
C GLU A 385 1.88 -28.35 22.22
N PHE A 386 1.15 -27.49 22.92
CA PHE A 386 0.31 -27.82 24.07
C PHE A 386 -1.14 -27.53 23.68
N SER A 387 -2.02 -28.51 23.69
CA SER A 387 -3.40 -28.28 23.26
C SER A 387 -4.44 -29.03 24.06
N VAL A 388 -5.67 -28.55 23.93
CA VAL A 388 -6.88 -29.22 24.41
C VAL A 388 -7.64 -29.73 23.18
N PRO A 389 -7.35 -30.94 22.68
CA PRO A 389 -8.07 -31.51 21.57
C PRO A 389 -9.34 -32.25 21.98
N PHE A 390 -10.21 -32.48 21.01
CA PHE A 390 -11.14 -33.59 21.03
C PHE A 390 -10.54 -34.79 20.29
N ILE A 391 -10.60 -35.98 20.90
CA ILE A 391 -10.11 -37.22 20.34
C ILE A 391 -11.26 -38.19 20.06
N ALA A 392 -11.12 -38.98 19.00
CA ALA A 392 -11.99 -40.11 18.72
C ALA A 392 -11.20 -41.20 18.00
N SER A 393 -11.15 -42.42 18.57
CA SER A 393 -10.40 -43.53 17.98
C SER A 393 -11.17 -44.85 17.99
N ILE A 394 -10.67 -45.80 17.20
CA ILE A 394 -11.19 -47.15 17.06
C ILE A 394 -10.03 -48.11 17.32
N ALA A 395 -10.23 -49.07 18.21
CA ALA A 395 -9.24 -50.10 18.53
C ALA A 395 -9.08 -51.12 17.40
N ALA A 396 -8.05 -51.96 17.46
CA ALA A 396 -7.72 -52.94 16.44
C ALA A 396 -8.84 -53.96 16.13
N ASP A 397 -9.67 -54.26 17.12
CA ASP A 397 -10.85 -55.14 17.07
C ASP A 397 -12.15 -54.42 16.71
N GLY A 398 -12.08 -53.10 16.47
CA GLY A 398 -13.18 -52.32 15.91
C GLY A 398 -14.10 -51.65 16.94
N HIS A 399 -13.88 -51.79 18.25
CA HIS A 399 -14.64 -51.00 19.22
C HIS A 399 -14.16 -49.56 19.30
N ALA A 400 -15.08 -48.68 19.68
CA ALA A 400 -14.78 -47.29 19.98
C ALA A 400 -13.85 -47.21 21.18
N SER A 401 -12.78 -46.43 21.08
CA SER A 401 -11.81 -46.26 22.14
C SER A 401 -11.37 -44.80 22.23
N ARG A 402 -11.13 -44.30 23.45
CA ARG A 402 -10.58 -42.95 23.70
C ARG A 402 -11.36 -41.85 22.97
N ILE A 403 -12.61 -41.62 23.40
CA ILE A 403 -13.48 -40.57 22.87
C ILE A 403 -13.66 -39.47 23.91
N GLY A 404 -13.32 -38.23 23.57
CA GLY A 404 -13.59 -37.09 24.43
C GLY A 404 -12.51 -36.00 24.38
N PRO A 405 -12.60 -35.00 25.27
CA PRO A 405 -11.54 -34.00 25.39
C PRO A 405 -10.27 -34.62 25.98
N ALA A 406 -9.11 -34.13 25.57
CA ALA A 406 -7.83 -34.51 26.14
C ALA A 406 -6.96 -33.28 26.42
N PHE A 407 -5.87 -33.47 27.15
CA PHE A 407 -4.72 -32.57 27.17
C PHE A 407 -3.61 -33.21 26.35
N MET A 408 -3.02 -32.44 25.43
CA MET A 408 -1.97 -32.91 24.54
C MET A 408 -0.69 -32.11 24.76
N VAL A 409 0.43 -32.82 24.72
CA VAL A 409 1.74 -32.25 24.39
C VAL A 409 2.24 -32.95 23.14
N GLY A 410 2.43 -32.20 22.05
CA GLY A 410 2.84 -32.69 20.74
C GLY A 410 4.17 -32.09 20.31
N LEU A 411 5.04 -32.90 19.72
CA LEU A 411 6.19 -32.43 18.96
C LEU A 411 5.86 -32.59 17.48
N ASP A 412 5.80 -31.50 16.75
CA ASP A 412 5.50 -31.45 15.33
C ASP A 412 6.77 -31.23 14.50
N TRP A 413 6.84 -31.86 13.34
CA TRP A 413 7.90 -31.65 12.36
C TRP A 413 7.45 -32.05 10.95
N GLY A 414 8.27 -31.74 9.95
CA GLY A 414 7.93 -32.02 8.57
C GLY A 414 8.98 -31.60 7.57
N VAL A 415 8.57 -31.44 6.32
CA VAL A 415 9.45 -31.03 5.22
C VAL A 415 9.51 -29.50 5.18
N PRO A 416 10.67 -28.86 5.49
CA PRO A 416 10.79 -27.41 5.67
C PRO A 416 10.26 -26.58 4.49
N SER A 417 10.27 -27.13 3.29
CA SER A 417 9.86 -26.42 2.07
C SER A 417 8.56 -26.93 1.45
N ARG A 418 7.81 -27.82 2.10
CA ARG A 418 6.58 -28.41 1.51
C ARG A 418 5.45 -28.66 2.50
N ALA A 419 5.74 -29.08 3.72
CA ALA A 419 4.75 -29.37 4.75
C ALA A 419 5.48 -29.39 6.11
N GLN A 420 5.63 -28.23 6.75
CA GLN A 420 6.50 -28.09 7.94
C GLN A 420 5.96 -28.82 9.18
N ASN A 421 4.65 -29.05 9.26
CA ASN A 421 3.97 -29.65 10.43
C ASN A 421 3.25 -30.95 10.06
N LEU A 422 3.87 -31.78 9.21
CA LEU A 422 3.26 -32.99 8.64
C LEU A 422 3.10 -34.12 9.66
N PHE A 423 4.08 -34.30 10.53
CA PHE A 423 4.14 -35.38 11.50
C PHE A 423 4.05 -34.84 12.91
N THR A 424 3.38 -35.59 13.78
CA THR A 424 3.26 -35.27 15.20
C THR A 424 3.64 -36.50 16.02
N LEU A 425 4.46 -36.32 17.04
CA LEU A 425 4.63 -37.29 18.11
C LEU A 425 4.04 -36.66 19.37
N GLY A 426 2.96 -37.23 19.89
CA GLY A 426 2.27 -36.61 21.01
C GLY A 426 2.01 -37.56 22.17
N PHE A 427 1.84 -36.93 23.32
CA PHE A 427 1.38 -37.52 24.56
C PHE A 427 0.02 -36.90 24.91
N LEU A 428 -0.95 -37.76 25.22
CA LEU A 428 -2.32 -37.38 25.52
C LEU A 428 -2.69 -37.85 26.93
N VAL A 429 -3.41 -37.01 27.65
CA VAL A 429 -4.13 -37.36 28.88
C VAL A 429 -5.62 -37.17 28.61
N HIS A 430 -6.41 -38.23 28.71
CA HIS A 430 -7.81 -38.24 28.32
C HIS A 430 -8.65 -39.06 29.32
N PRO A 431 -9.98 -38.87 29.37
CA PRO A 431 -10.85 -39.72 30.16
C PRO A 431 -10.80 -41.18 29.65
N ASN A 432 -11.06 -42.12 30.56
CA ASN A 432 -11.26 -43.54 30.26
C ASN A 432 -12.68 -43.79 29.73
N TRP A 433 -12.96 -43.23 28.54
CA TRP A 433 -14.23 -43.35 27.85
C TRP A 433 -14.02 -43.82 26.40
N PRO A 434 -14.84 -44.74 25.87
CA PRO A 434 -16.08 -45.27 26.44
C PRO A 434 -15.91 -46.45 27.41
N HIS A 435 -14.69 -46.99 27.56
CA HIS A 435 -14.43 -48.14 28.41
C HIS A 435 -13.64 -47.75 29.67
N PRO A 436 -14.11 -48.12 30.87
CA PRO A 436 -13.45 -47.72 32.12
C PRO A 436 -12.08 -48.37 32.32
N ASP A 437 -11.79 -49.45 31.60
CA ASP A 437 -10.51 -50.17 31.62
C ASP A 437 -9.43 -49.50 30.76
N ASP A 438 -9.80 -48.49 29.94
CA ASP A 438 -8.85 -47.72 29.13
C ASP A 438 -7.90 -46.93 30.03
N GLN A 439 -6.61 -46.94 29.70
CA GLN A 439 -5.67 -46.04 30.38
C GLN A 439 -5.99 -44.58 30.10
N VAL A 440 -5.80 -43.74 31.11
CA VAL A 440 -6.03 -42.29 31.06
C VAL A 440 -4.94 -41.51 30.29
N TYR A 441 -3.96 -42.21 29.72
CA TYR A 441 -2.91 -41.61 28.90
C TYR A 441 -2.64 -42.45 27.66
N SER A 442 -2.18 -41.79 26.59
CA SER A 442 -1.76 -42.45 25.35
C SER A 442 -0.59 -41.71 24.71
N PHE A 443 0.32 -42.47 24.10
CA PHE A 443 1.24 -41.91 23.10
C PHE A 443 0.57 -42.01 21.74
N PHE A 444 0.79 -41.05 20.85
CA PHE A 444 0.32 -41.17 19.47
C PHE A 444 1.35 -40.67 18.48
N PHE A 445 1.32 -41.30 17.31
CA PHE A 445 1.98 -40.80 16.11
C PHE A 445 0.90 -40.30 15.16
N GLY A 446 0.97 -39.03 14.79
CA GLY A 446 -0.02 -38.33 13.99
C GLY A 446 0.51 -37.90 12.64
N LEU A 447 -0.38 -37.92 11.65
CA LEU A 447 -0.26 -37.22 10.39
C LEU A 447 -1.21 -36.03 10.42
N ASN A 448 -0.67 -34.82 10.32
CA ASN A 448 -1.47 -33.61 10.17
C ASN A 448 -2.13 -33.62 8.79
N LEU A 449 -3.46 -33.59 8.75
CA LEU A 449 -4.22 -33.67 7.51
C LEU A 449 -4.10 -32.40 6.67
N GLY A 450 -3.89 -31.23 7.29
CA GLY A 450 -3.56 -29.99 6.59
C GLY A 450 -2.21 -30.11 5.87
N GLY A 451 -1.17 -30.54 6.59
CA GLY A 451 0.14 -30.80 5.99
C GLY A 451 0.13 -31.90 4.92
N LEU A 452 -0.70 -32.93 5.09
CA LEU A 452 -0.86 -34.00 4.10
C LEU A 452 -1.55 -33.49 2.82
N TYR A 453 -2.59 -32.67 2.96
CA TYR A 453 -3.27 -32.01 1.85
C TYR A 453 -2.29 -31.13 1.05
N GLU A 454 -1.46 -30.33 1.73
CA GLU A 454 -0.40 -29.53 1.11
C GLU A 454 0.62 -30.42 0.37
N LEU A 455 1.00 -31.56 0.96
CA LEU A 455 2.00 -32.46 0.37
C LEU A 455 1.52 -33.12 -0.93
N ILE A 456 0.24 -33.48 -1.03
CA ILE A 456 -0.33 -34.17 -2.20
C ILE A 456 -0.79 -33.19 -3.31
N GLY A 457 -0.49 -31.89 -3.16
CA GLY A 457 -0.87 -30.86 -4.11
C GLY A 457 -2.34 -30.46 -4.02
N GLY A 458 -3.00 -30.80 -2.90
CA GLY A 458 -4.29 -30.24 -2.55
C GLY A 458 -4.16 -28.73 -2.43
N ARG A 459 -4.88 -28.03 -3.32
CA ARG A 459 -5.08 -26.58 -3.33
C ARG A 459 -6.56 -26.36 -3.09
#